data_AF-A0A554MZ53-F1
#
_entry.id   AF-A0A554MZ53-F1
#
_cell.length_a   1.000
_cell.length_b   1.000
_cell.length_c   1.000
_cell.angle_alpha   90.00
_cell.angle_beta   90.00
_cell.angle_gamma   90.00
#
_symmetry.space_group_name_H-M   'P 1'
#
loop_
_entity.id
_entity.type
_entity.pdbx_description
1 polymer ?
#
loop_
_entity_poly.entity_id
_entity_poly.type
_entity_poly.pdbx_seq_one_letter_code
_entity_poly.pdbx_strand_id
1 'polypeptide(L)'
;MYFALMGKLDARRKGLLKDGEKGFTLIELLVVVIIIGILAAIAIPVYISVQNNAKNSAVKSDISNAKTAVVTVVTQSDAGTLPASISAAQFAADPYKAAGSTAGTDTTLTYTVNADKSAFCIQGKSTATGKTFGATDASGVAEGTCSAGVFTKAS
;
A
#
# COMPACT_ATOMS: atom_id res chain seq x y z
N MET A 1 -52.22 -41.74 -41.83
CA MET A 1 -51.80 -40.36 -41.51
C MET A 1 -50.80 -40.28 -40.34
N TYR A 2 -50.82 -41.23 -39.39
CA TYR A 2 -49.94 -41.23 -38.20
C TYR A 2 -48.45 -41.52 -38.50
N PHE A 3 -48.16 -42.38 -39.47
CA PHE A 3 -46.78 -42.77 -39.85
C PHE A 3 -45.94 -41.61 -40.41
N ALA A 4 -46.57 -40.67 -41.13
CA ALA A 4 -45.89 -39.50 -41.68
C ALA A 4 -45.53 -38.44 -40.62
N LEU A 5 -46.23 -38.47 -39.47
CA LEU A 5 -46.04 -37.51 -38.37
C LEU A 5 -44.88 -37.94 -37.47
N MET A 6 -44.72 -39.25 -37.24
CA MET A 6 -43.59 -39.82 -36.51
C MET A 6 -42.24 -39.61 -37.23
N GLY A 7 -42.18 -39.78 -38.56
CA GLY A 7 -40.94 -39.53 -39.32
C GLY A 7 -40.47 -38.06 -39.29
N LYS A 8 -41.40 -37.10 -39.15
CA LYS A 8 -41.08 -35.67 -39.03
C LYS A 8 -40.57 -35.29 -37.63
N LEU A 9 -40.94 -36.05 -36.59
CA LEU A 9 -40.48 -35.83 -35.22
C LEU A 9 -39.07 -36.39 -34.99
N ASP A 10 -38.73 -37.54 -35.59
CA ASP A 10 -37.36 -38.08 -35.55
C ASP A 10 -36.36 -37.19 -36.30
N ALA A 11 -36.75 -36.62 -37.44
CA ALA A 11 -35.90 -35.69 -38.18
C ALA A 11 -35.62 -34.39 -37.40
N ARG A 12 -36.61 -33.89 -36.64
CA ARG A 12 -36.46 -32.73 -35.74
C ARG A 12 -35.57 -33.06 -34.53
N ARG A 13 -35.75 -34.22 -33.91
CA ARG A 13 -34.89 -34.71 -32.81
C ARG A 13 -33.44 -34.87 -33.24
N LYS A 14 -33.20 -35.37 -34.46
CA LYS A 14 -31.86 -35.57 -35.02
C LYS A 14 -31.17 -34.24 -35.43
N GLY A 15 -31.93 -33.19 -35.69
CA GLY A 15 -31.40 -31.83 -35.90
C GLY A 15 -30.95 -31.16 -34.60
N LEU A 16 -31.74 -31.31 -33.53
CA LEU A 16 -31.47 -30.71 -32.22
C LEU A 16 -30.26 -31.33 -31.49
N LEU A 17 -29.94 -32.59 -31.75
CA LEU A 17 -28.74 -33.26 -31.23
C LEU A 17 -27.48 -33.00 -32.08
N LYS A 18 -27.64 -32.38 -33.26
CA LYS A 18 -26.58 -32.19 -34.28
C LYS A 18 -25.94 -30.80 -34.22
N ASP A 19 -26.56 -29.87 -33.51
CA ASP A 19 -25.91 -28.64 -33.04
C ASP A 19 -25.01 -29.02 -31.85
N GLY A 20 -23.93 -29.72 -32.20
CA GLY A 20 -23.04 -30.40 -31.27
C GLY A 20 -22.45 -29.46 -30.24
N GLU A 21 -22.37 -29.98 -29.02
CA GLU A 21 -21.55 -29.44 -27.94
C GLU A 21 -20.10 -29.34 -28.43
N LYS A 22 -19.75 -28.20 -29.04
CA LYS A 22 -18.37 -27.85 -29.37
C LYS A 22 -17.66 -27.54 -28.06
N GLY A 23 -17.13 -28.59 -27.43
CA GLY A 23 -16.25 -28.45 -26.27
C GLY A 23 -14.98 -27.69 -26.66
N PHE A 24 -14.46 -26.87 -25.74
CA PHE A 24 -13.12 -26.30 -25.85
C PHE A 24 -12.12 -27.44 -26.05
N THR A 25 -11.25 -27.31 -27.05
CA THR A 25 -10.18 -28.28 -27.26
C THR A 25 -9.14 -28.13 -26.14
N LEU A 26 -8.51 -29.24 -25.72
CA LEU A 26 -7.43 -29.20 -24.72
C LEU A 26 -6.25 -28.33 -25.19
N ILE A 27 -6.02 -28.26 -26.50
CA ILE A 27 -4.96 -27.42 -27.07
C ILE A 27 -5.28 -25.93 -26.98
N GLU A 28 -6.55 -25.52 -27.12
CA GLU A 28 -6.96 -24.13 -26.92
C GLU A 28 -6.74 -23.69 -25.48
N LEU A 29 -7.10 -24.52 -24.50
CA LEU A 29 -6.84 -24.21 -23.09
C LEU A 29 -5.34 -24.22 -22.78
N LEU A 30 -4.56 -25.11 -23.39
CA LEU A 30 -3.11 -25.18 -23.19
C LEU A 30 -2.41 -23.90 -23.69
N VAL A 31 -2.75 -23.40 -24.87
CA VAL A 31 -2.15 -22.15 -25.38
C VAL A 31 -2.53 -20.96 -24.52
N VAL A 32 -3.77 -20.90 -24.03
CA VAL A 32 -4.24 -19.79 -23.17
C VAL A 32 -3.46 -19.74 -21.86
N VAL A 33 -3.27 -20.88 -21.17
CA VAL A 33 -2.51 -20.90 -19.91
C VAL A 33 -1.02 -20.59 -20.12
N ILE A 34 -0.45 -20.95 -21.28
CA ILE A 34 0.93 -20.56 -21.63
C ILE A 34 1.02 -19.04 -21.79
N ILE A 35 0.10 -18.43 -22.52
CA ILE A 35 0.11 -16.97 -22.72
C ILE A 35 -0.10 -16.24 -21.39
N ILE A 36 -1.08 -16.65 -20.58
CA ILE A 36 -1.31 -16.06 -19.25
C ILE A 36 -0.08 -16.28 -18.34
N GLY A 37 0.59 -17.44 -18.43
CA GLY A 37 1.81 -17.73 -17.69
C GLY A 37 2.94 -16.77 -18.01
N ILE A 38 3.17 -16.48 -19.30
CA ILE A 38 4.20 -15.52 -19.74
C ILE A 38 3.85 -14.10 -19.25
N LEU A 39 2.59 -13.68 -19.38
CA LEU A 39 2.15 -12.37 -18.92
C LEU A 39 2.28 -12.23 -17.39
N ALA A 40 1.87 -13.25 -16.64
CA ALA A 40 1.95 -13.26 -15.18
C ALA A 40 3.40 -13.21 -14.69
N ALA A 41 4.32 -13.91 -15.35
CA ALA A 41 5.74 -13.92 -14.99
C ALA A 41 6.37 -12.51 -15.03
N ILE A 42 5.97 -11.66 -15.98
CA ILE A 42 6.45 -10.28 -16.10
C ILE A 42 5.64 -9.33 -15.19
N ALA A 43 4.32 -9.51 -15.13
CA ALA A 43 3.43 -8.59 -14.43
C ALA A 43 3.56 -8.65 -12.91
N ILE A 44 3.74 -9.84 -12.32
CA ILE A 44 3.81 -10.04 -10.86
C ILE A 44 4.97 -9.23 -10.21
N PRO A 45 6.24 -9.34 -10.65
CA PRO A 45 7.33 -8.61 -10.00
C PRO A 45 7.16 -7.08 -10.14
N VAL A 46 6.67 -6.61 -11.30
CA VAL A 46 6.39 -5.18 -11.51
C VAL A 46 5.28 -4.70 -10.57
N TYR A 47 4.19 -5.46 -10.46
CA TYR A 47 3.08 -5.13 -9.58
C TYR A 47 3.51 -5.04 -8.11
N ILE A 48 4.34 -5.98 -7.63
CA ILE A 48 4.89 -5.95 -6.27
C ILE A 48 5.74 -4.69 -6.03
N SER A 49 6.59 -4.33 -7.00
CA SER A 49 7.42 -3.12 -6.92
C SER A 49 6.56 -1.84 -6.84
N VAL A 50 5.52 -1.73 -7.67
CA VAL A 50 4.58 -0.61 -7.65
C VAL A 50 3.84 -0.53 -6.31
N GLN A 51 3.37 -1.65 -5.78
CA GLN A 51 2.71 -1.70 -4.48
C GLN A 51 3.66 -1.25 -3.35
N ASN A 52 4.91 -1.73 -3.36
CA ASN A 52 5.93 -1.34 -2.39
C ASN A 52 6.24 0.17 -2.46
N ASN A 53 6.31 0.74 -3.66
CA ASN A 53 6.52 2.18 -3.86
C ASN A 53 5.34 3.03 -3.38
N ALA A 54 4.12 2.55 -3.58
CA ALA A 54 2.92 3.20 -3.06
C ALA A 54 2.91 3.19 -1.52
N LYS A 55 3.23 2.06 -0.90
CA LYS A 55 3.36 1.93 0.56
C LYS A 55 4.45 2.82 1.14
N ASN A 56 5.61 2.89 0.49
CA ASN A 56 6.69 3.79 0.89
C ASN A 56 6.27 5.27 0.76
N SER A 57 5.51 5.62 -0.28
CA SER A 57 4.97 6.98 -0.45
C SER A 57 3.95 7.33 0.62
N ALA A 58 3.10 6.38 1.03
CA ALA A 58 2.17 6.55 2.15
C ALA A 58 2.92 6.84 3.46
N VAL A 59 3.98 6.07 3.76
CA VAL A 59 4.85 6.32 4.93
C VAL A 59 5.45 7.73 4.89
N LYS A 60 5.92 8.19 3.71
CA LYS A 60 6.46 9.55 3.56
C LYS A 60 5.40 10.63 3.83
N SER A 61 4.16 10.39 3.42
CA SER A 61 3.04 11.29 3.71
C SER A 61 2.73 11.31 5.20
N ASP A 62 2.66 10.15 5.85
CA ASP A 62 2.42 10.03 7.30
C ASP A 62 3.49 10.80 8.11
N ILE A 63 4.77 10.69 7.73
CA ILE A 63 5.86 11.47 8.38
C ILE A 63 5.65 12.98 8.17
N SER A 64 5.24 13.40 6.97
CA SER A 64 4.99 14.82 6.66
C SER A 64 3.83 15.39 7.49
N ASN A 65 2.79 14.60 7.67
CA ASN A 65 1.64 14.93 8.52
C ASN A 65 2.06 14.98 9.99
N ALA A 66 2.78 13.94 10.46
CA ALA A 66 3.26 13.86 11.84
C ALA A 66 4.21 15.01 12.20
N LYS A 67 5.13 15.42 11.32
CA LYS A 67 6.04 16.54 11.62
C LYS A 67 5.27 17.85 11.77
N THR A 68 4.30 18.07 10.91
CA THR A 68 3.44 19.25 10.95
C THR A 68 2.59 19.24 12.21
N ALA A 69 2.06 18.08 12.59
CA ALA A 69 1.29 17.89 13.82
C ALA A 69 2.12 18.19 15.07
N VAL A 70 3.37 17.71 15.14
CA VAL A 70 4.27 18.01 16.28
C VAL A 70 4.51 19.51 16.40
N VAL A 71 4.88 20.17 15.31
CA VAL A 71 5.08 21.64 15.30
C VAL A 71 3.80 22.34 15.74
N THR A 72 2.65 21.96 15.19
CA THR A 72 1.34 22.56 15.47
C THR A 72 0.94 22.43 16.95
N VAL A 73 1.18 21.26 17.57
CA VAL A 73 0.91 21.04 18.99
C VAL A 73 1.86 21.86 19.87
N VAL A 74 3.15 21.91 19.52
CA VAL A 74 4.15 22.66 20.28
C VAL A 74 3.90 24.16 20.21
N THR A 75 3.48 24.70 19.05
CA THR A 75 3.15 26.12 18.90
C THR A 75 1.85 26.53 19.59
N GLN A 76 0.90 25.59 19.76
CA GLN A 76 -0.36 25.85 20.47
C GLN A 76 -0.24 25.65 21.98
N SER A 77 0.79 24.92 22.43
CA SER A 77 1.06 24.73 23.85
C SER A 77 1.88 25.92 24.36
N ASP A 78 1.40 26.65 25.37
CA ASP A 78 2.09 27.82 25.94
C ASP A 78 3.53 27.56 26.41
N ALA A 79 3.92 26.29 26.56
CA ALA A 79 5.26 25.87 26.92
C ALA A 79 6.32 26.10 25.82
N GLY A 80 5.94 26.17 24.54
CA GLY A 80 6.87 26.42 23.42
C GLY A 80 8.06 25.46 23.32
N THR A 81 8.03 24.31 24.01
CA THR A 81 9.15 23.37 24.11
C THR A 81 8.77 22.04 23.44
N LEU A 82 9.73 21.42 22.74
CA LEU A 82 9.52 20.10 22.16
C LEU A 82 9.29 19.03 23.26
N PRO A 83 8.36 18.08 23.04
CA PRO A 83 8.13 16.99 23.99
C PRO A 83 9.37 16.10 24.10
N ALA A 84 9.64 15.56 25.30
CA ALA A 84 10.79 14.66 25.49
C ALA A 84 10.63 13.33 24.73
N SER A 85 9.40 12.89 24.51
CA SER A 85 9.09 11.66 23.78
C SER A 85 7.67 11.71 23.22
N ILE A 86 7.48 11.08 22.06
CA ILE A 86 6.18 10.78 21.48
C ILE A 86 6.23 9.32 21.02
N SER A 87 5.34 8.50 21.56
CA SER A 87 5.19 7.11 21.14
C SER A 87 4.36 6.99 19.86
N ALA A 88 4.48 5.86 19.15
CA ALA A 88 3.66 5.57 17.98
C ALA A 88 2.14 5.65 18.26
N ALA A 89 1.70 5.24 19.45
CA ALA A 89 0.31 5.32 19.86
C ALA A 89 -0.17 6.77 20.07
N GLN A 90 0.71 7.65 20.56
CA GLN A 90 0.39 9.06 20.75
C GLN A 90 0.21 9.79 19.41
N PHE A 91 0.92 9.40 18.35
CA PHE A 91 0.68 9.93 17.00
C PHE A 91 -0.71 9.58 16.45
N ALA A 92 -1.37 8.54 16.98
CA ALA A 92 -2.72 8.12 16.62
C ALA A 92 -3.79 8.61 17.61
N ALA A 93 -3.41 9.43 18.59
CA ALA A 93 -4.28 9.99 19.61
C ALA A 93 -4.16 11.51 19.67
N ASP A 94 -5.09 12.16 20.36
CA ASP A 94 -4.99 13.59 20.60
C ASP A 94 -3.84 13.91 21.56
N PRO A 95 -3.14 15.04 21.38
CA PRO A 95 -3.48 16.13 20.46
C PRO A 95 -2.94 15.96 19.02
N TYR A 96 -2.07 14.98 18.76
CA TYR A 96 -1.39 14.87 17.47
C TYR A 96 -2.32 14.45 16.33
N LYS A 97 -3.28 13.56 16.60
CA LYS A 97 -4.30 13.17 15.62
C LYS A 97 -5.21 14.34 15.25
N ALA A 98 -5.69 15.12 16.22
CA ALA A 98 -6.41 16.36 15.97
C ALA A 98 -5.59 17.37 15.15
N ALA A 99 -4.26 17.40 15.34
CA ALA A 99 -3.33 18.21 14.54
C ALA A 99 -2.97 17.60 13.17
N GLY A 100 -3.64 16.53 12.75
CA GLY A 100 -3.53 15.94 11.41
C GLY A 100 -2.53 14.79 11.29
N SER A 101 -1.93 14.32 12.38
CA SER A 101 -1.07 13.12 12.35
C SER A 101 -1.87 11.89 11.95
N THR A 102 -1.34 11.16 10.97
CA THR A 102 -1.87 9.88 10.51
C THR A 102 -0.77 8.83 10.54
N ALA A 103 -1.11 7.61 10.91
CA ALA A 103 -0.24 6.45 10.78
C ALA A 103 -1.04 5.32 10.13
N GLY A 104 -0.72 4.99 8.88
CA GLY A 104 -1.29 3.84 8.20
C GLY A 104 -0.88 2.52 8.87
N THR A 105 -1.58 1.43 8.55
CA THR A 105 -1.31 0.09 9.10
C THR A 105 0.11 -0.39 8.80
N ASP A 106 0.68 0.07 7.69
CA ASP A 106 2.02 -0.31 7.23
C ASP A 106 3.12 0.66 7.72
N THR A 107 2.77 1.63 8.59
CA THR A 107 3.66 2.69 9.06
C THR A 107 3.89 2.58 10.56
N THR A 108 5.16 2.52 10.99
CA THR A 108 5.52 2.74 12.39
C THR A 108 6.27 4.06 12.53
N LEU A 109 5.68 5.02 13.24
CA LEU A 109 6.30 6.32 13.53
C LEU A 109 7.15 6.26 14.80
N THR A 110 8.30 6.92 14.76
CA THR A 110 9.22 7.09 15.89
C THR A 110 9.65 8.54 15.95
N TYR A 111 9.64 9.10 17.16
CA TYR A 111 10.07 10.47 17.43
C TYR A 111 11.40 10.44 18.18
N THR A 112 12.34 11.28 17.76
CA THR A 112 13.57 11.55 18.50
C THR A 112 13.76 13.05 18.64
N VAL A 113 14.35 13.46 19.75
CA VAL A 113 14.66 14.85 20.06
C VAL A 113 16.10 14.94 20.57
N ASN A 114 16.75 16.07 20.37
CA ASN A 114 18.06 16.34 20.99
C ASN A 114 17.91 16.59 22.51
N ALA A 115 19.02 16.51 23.25
CA ALA A 115 19.03 16.70 24.69
C ALA A 115 18.42 18.06 25.11
N ASP A 116 18.68 19.11 24.31
CA ASP A 116 18.25 20.49 24.59
C ASP A 116 16.83 20.80 24.08
N LYS A 117 16.11 19.82 23.52
CA LYS A 117 14.74 19.98 22.99
C LYS A 117 14.59 21.13 21.99
N SER A 118 15.63 21.37 21.21
CA SER A 118 15.69 22.41 20.17
C SER A 118 15.52 21.85 18.75
N ALA A 119 15.72 20.55 18.55
CA ALA A 119 15.58 19.88 17.26
C ALA A 119 14.94 18.51 17.43
N PHE A 120 14.03 18.15 16.53
CA PHE A 120 13.42 16.83 16.48
C PHE A 120 13.55 16.18 15.11
N CYS A 121 13.44 14.86 15.10
CA CYS A 121 13.38 14.06 13.89
C CYS A 121 12.30 13.00 14.04
N ILE A 122 11.43 12.91 13.04
CA ILE A 122 10.40 11.88 12.94
C ILE A 122 10.85 10.86 11.90
N GLN A 123 10.86 9.60 12.30
CA GLN A 123 11.14 8.47 11.44
C GLN A 123 9.88 7.65 11.23
N GLY A 124 9.62 7.23 10.00
CA GLY A 124 8.62 6.22 9.66
C GLY A 124 9.30 4.98 9.09
N LYS A 125 9.01 3.81 9.67
CA LYS A 125 9.39 2.51 9.11
C LYS A 125 8.21 1.89 8.38
N SER A 126 8.41 1.49 7.13
CA SER A 126 7.45 0.66 6.42
C SER A 126 7.54 -0.77 6.94
N THR A 127 6.45 -1.33 7.45
CA THR A 127 6.39 -2.74 7.87
C THR A 127 6.38 -3.68 6.67
N ALA A 128 5.90 -3.20 5.51
CA ALA A 128 5.83 -3.99 4.28
C ALA A 128 7.18 -4.13 3.58
N THR A 129 7.99 -3.07 3.53
CA THR A 129 9.28 -3.07 2.81
C THR A 129 10.49 -3.08 3.74
N GLY A 130 10.31 -2.80 5.03
CA GLY A 130 11.39 -2.67 6.02
C GLY A 130 12.17 -1.35 5.92
N LYS A 131 11.92 -0.52 4.90
CA LYS A 131 12.61 0.75 4.69
C LYS A 131 12.27 1.78 5.76
N THR A 132 13.23 2.66 6.04
CA THR A 132 13.08 3.76 6.98
C THR A 132 13.23 5.10 6.27
N PHE A 133 12.32 6.01 6.59
CA PHE A 133 12.32 7.37 6.09
C PHE A 133 12.29 8.32 7.28
N GLY A 134 12.88 9.49 7.13
CA GLY A 134 12.88 10.49 8.21
C GLY A 134 12.80 11.92 7.69
N ALA A 135 12.40 12.80 8.60
CA ALA A 135 12.43 14.24 8.40
C ALA A 135 12.58 14.99 9.72
N THR A 136 13.13 16.18 9.61
CA THR A 136 13.16 17.22 10.64
C THR A 136 12.14 18.32 10.29
N ASP A 137 12.09 19.37 11.11
CA ASP A 137 11.38 20.62 10.82
C ASP A 137 11.88 21.29 9.53
N ALA A 138 13.19 21.29 9.29
CA ALA A 138 13.82 21.95 8.14
C ALA A 138 13.97 21.04 6.89
N SER A 139 13.89 19.71 7.04
CA SER A 139 14.15 18.78 5.93
C SER A 139 12.88 18.23 5.27
N GLY A 140 13.00 17.93 3.98
CA GLY A 140 12.05 17.06 3.28
C GLY A 140 12.14 15.62 3.79
N VAL A 141 11.12 14.81 3.52
CA VAL A 141 11.12 13.39 3.87
C VAL A 141 11.98 12.61 2.88
N ALA A 142 13.01 11.93 3.39
CA ALA A 142 13.92 11.11 2.59
C ALA A 142 14.22 9.79 3.29
N GLU A 143 14.79 8.83 2.54
CA GLU A 143 15.25 7.56 3.11
C GLU A 143 16.45 7.82 4.02
N GLY A 144 16.46 7.21 5.20
CA GLY A 144 17.44 7.51 6.24
C GLY A 144 16.91 7.25 7.64
N THR A 145 17.74 7.59 8.63
CA THR A 145 17.46 7.30 10.04
C THR A 145 17.49 8.56 10.90
N CYS A 146 16.67 8.57 11.94
CA CYS A 146 16.66 9.61 12.96
C CYS A 146 17.43 9.14 14.21
N SER A 147 18.30 9.99 14.74
CA SER A 147 18.94 9.78 16.03
C SER A 147 19.14 11.12 16.74
N ALA A 148 18.76 11.18 18.02
CA ALA A 148 18.90 12.38 18.87
C ALA A 148 18.39 13.68 18.21
N GLY A 149 17.27 13.62 17.48
CA GLY A 149 16.69 14.78 16.80
C GLY A 149 17.36 15.16 15.47
N VAL A 150 18.35 14.40 15.01
CA VAL A 150 19.06 14.62 13.75
C VAL A 150 18.66 13.58 12.71
N PHE A 151 18.38 14.03 11.48
CA PHE A 151 18.14 13.16 10.34
C PHE A 151 19.45 12.87 9.58
N THR A 152 19.76 11.59 9.40
CA THR A 152 20.88 11.13 8.55
C THR A 152 20.31 10.46 7.31
N LYS A 153 20.51 11.09 6.15
CA LYS A 153 20.05 10.56 4.86
C LYS A 153 20.81 9.28 4.50
N ALA A 154 20.10 8.26 4.02
CA ALA A 154 20.71 7.07 3.44
C ALA A 154 21.45 7.44 2.13
N SER A 155 22.63 6.86 1.95
CA SER A 155 23.48 7.04 0.75
C SER A 155 22.91 6.31 -0.46
#